data_AF-A0A2G8D134-F1
#
_entry.id   AF-A0A2G8D134-F1
#
_cell.length_a   1.000
_cell.length_b   1.000
_cell.length_c   1.000
_cell.angle_alpha   90.00
_cell.angle_beta   90.00
_cell.angle_gamma   90.00
#
_symmetry.space_group_name_H-M   'P 1'
#
loop_
_entity.id
_entity.type
_entity.pdbx_description
1 polymer ?
#
loop_
_entity_poly.entity_id
_entity_poly.type
_entity_poly.pdbx_seq_one_letter_code
_entity_poly.pdbx_strand_id
1 'polypeptide(L)' 'AGYYSALRPHEYNGGLSPNESENRYWKNSNSVASFC' A
#
# COMPACT_ATOMS: atom_id res chain seq x y z
N ALA A 1 -17.26 -12.74 -8.02
CA ALA A 1 -16.76 -11.49 -8.60
C ALA A 1 -15.69 -10.94 -7.66
N GLY A 2 -14.44 -10.84 -8.12
CA GLY A 2 -13.27 -10.62 -7.26
C GLY A 2 -13.27 -9.25 -6.59
N TYR A 3 -12.80 -9.20 -5.34
CA TYR A 3 -12.64 -8.00 -4.50
C TYR A 3 -11.76 -6.90 -5.16
N TYR A 4 -11.07 -7.25 -6.24
CA TYR A 4 -10.26 -6.37 -7.07
C TYR A 4 -10.83 -6.38 -8.50
N SER A 5 -11.48 -5.29 -8.91
CA SER A 5 -11.79 -5.02 -10.32
C SER A 5 -10.49 -5.03 -11.13
N ALA A 6 -10.46 -5.74 -12.26
CA ALA A 6 -9.29 -5.81 -13.16
C ALA A 6 -8.86 -4.44 -13.71
N LEU A 7 -9.76 -3.45 -13.64
CA LEU A 7 -9.48 -2.05 -13.92
C LEU A 7 -9.26 -1.30 -12.61
N ARG A 8 -8.07 -1.39 -12.05
CA ARG A 8 -7.59 -0.43 -11.06
C ARG A 8 -6.40 0.30 -11.69
N PRO A 9 -6.52 1.59 -12.03
CA PRO A 9 -5.35 2.40 -12.30
C PRO A 9 -4.65 2.59 -10.95
N HIS A 10 -3.78 1.65 -10.58
CA HIS A 10 -2.93 1.77 -9.40
C HIS A 10 -1.78 2.75 -9.68
N GLU A 11 -2.05 3.86 -10.36
CA GLU A 11 -1.06 4.92 -10.62
C GLU A 11 -0.49 5.43 -9.30
N TYR A 12 -1.29 5.40 -8.23
CA TYR A 12 -0.88 5.80 -6.89
C TYR A 12 0.16 4.89 -6.22
N ASN A 13 0.30 3.65 -6.68
CA ASN A 13 1.33 2.74 -6.19
C ASN A 13 2.68 2.96 -6.91
N GLY A 14 2.77 3.88 -7.87
CA GLY A 14 3.99 4.11 -8.64
C GLY A 14 4.39 2.92 -9.53
N GLY A 15 3.40 2.20 -10.08
CA GLY A 15 3.62 1.02 -10.92
C GLY A 15 3.88 -0.29 -10.17
N LEU A 16 3.70 -0.30 -8.86
CA LEU A 16 3.94 -1.48 -8.02
C LEU A 16 2.68 -2.32 -7.83
N SER A 17 2.88 -3.63 -7.69
CA SER A 17 1.82 -4.51 -7.24
C SER A 17 1.36 -4.15 -5.81
N PRO A 18 0.11 -4.43 -5.43
CA PRO A 18 -0.40 -4.14 -4.10
C PRO A 18 0.47 -4.70 -2.96
N ASN A 19 0.96 -5.94 -3.11
CA ASN A 19 1.81 -6.60 -2.12
C ASN A 19 3.18 -5.92 -1.97
N GLU A 20 3.76 -5.45 -3.09
CA GLU A 20 5.00 -4.67 -3.09
C GLU A 20 4.83 -3.32 -2.38
N SER A 21 3.74 -2.62 -2.63
CA SER A 21 3.41 -1.35 -1.97
C SER A 21 3.22 -1.53 -0.46
N GLU A 22 2.49 -2.57 -0.05
CA GLU A 22 2.24 -2.86 1.37
C GLU A 22 3.52 -3.25 2.12
N ASN A 23 4.38 -4.10 1.53
CA ASN A 23 5.69 -4.42 2.09
C ASN A 23 6.56 -3.16 2.28
N ARG A 24 6.52 -2.25 1.30
CA ARG A 24 7.21 -0.95 1.39
C ARG A 24 6.66 -0.07 2.49
N TYR A 25 5.33 0.01 2.61
CA TYR A 25 4.66 0.75 3.67
C TYR A 25 5.11 0.25 5.04
N TRP A 26 5.04 -1.06 5.32
CA TRP A 26 5.45 -1.63 6.60
C TRP A 26 6.91 -1.36 6.94
N LYS A 27 7.82 -1.56 5.97
CA LYS A 27 9.26 -1.32 6.15
C LYS A 27 9.62 0.14 6.42
N ASN A 28 8.86 1.08 5.87
CA ASN A 28 9.14 2.52 6.00
C ASN A 28 8.19 3.22 6.98
N SER A 29 7.21 2.52 7.55
CA SER A 29 6.27 3.10 8.51
C SER A 29 7.03 3.48 9.78
N ASN A 30 6.97 4.75 10.15
CA ASN A 30 7.48 5.24 11.41
C ASN A 30 6.32 5.39 12.39
N SER A 31 6.51 4.97 13.64
CA SER A 31 5.50 5.17 14.68
C SER A 31 5.41 6.66 15.01
N VAL A 32 4.33 7.29 14.56
CA VAL A 32 4.04 8.72 14.85
C VAL A 32 3.30 8.91 16.17
N ALA A 33 2.80 7.83 16.77
CA ALA A 33 2.12 7.89 18.06
C ALA A 33 3.15 7.88 19.20
N SER A 34 3.18 8.97 19.97
CA SER A 34 3.79 9.04 21.30
C SER A 34 2.67 8.99 22.32
N PHE A 35 2.66 7.96 23.17
CA PHE A 35 1.76 7.92 24.31
C PHE A 35 2.41 8.70 25.46
N CYS A 36 1.82 9.84 25.82
CA CYS A 36 2.14 10.60 27.02
C CYS A 36 1.23 10.19 28.18
#